data_AF-A0A8X6N960-F1
#
_entry.id   AF-A0A8X6N960-F1
#
_cell.length_a   1.000
_cell.length_b   1.000
_cell.length_c   1.000
_cell.angle_alpha   90.00
_cell.angle_beta   90.00
_cell.angle_gamma   90.00
#
_symmetry.space_group_name_H-M   'P 1'
#
loop_
_entity.id
_entity.type
_entity.pdbx_description
1 polymer ?
#
loop_
_entity_poly.entity_id
_entity_poly.type
_entity_poly.pdbx_seq_one_letter_code
_entity_poly.pdbx_strand_id
1 'polypeptide(L)'
;MLEDDNMNEHIAQVFELIEILKTVGEEIKDDYIVTFLLVSVPKSYDTLITALETRSENELTPQFIKNKLTDECNRRMEQETDRNLAQAFKTGITFKRRNRNKN
;
A
#
# COMPACT_ATOMS: atom_id res chain seq x y z
N MET A 1 1.03 -13.34 -5.09
CA MET A 1 0.84 -11.89 -5.33
C MET A 1 1.54 -11.15 -4.21
N LEU A 2 2.21 -10.05 -4.51
CA LEU A 2 2.76 -9.17 -3.48
C LEU A 2 1.61 -8.54 -2.70
N GLU A 3 1.83 -8.27 -1.41
CA GLU A 3 0.84 -7.63 -0.54
C GLU A 3 0.40 -6.25 -1.10
N ASP A 4 1.33 -5.56 -1.75
CA ASP A 4 1.11 -4.24 -2.34
C ASP A 4 0.33 -4.30 -3.67
N ASP A 5 0.60 -5.28 -4.55
CA ASP A 5 -0.23 -5.49 -5.76
C ASP A 5 -1.70 -5.74 -5.41
N ASN A 6 -1.93 -6.47 -4.32
CA ASN A 6 -3.27 -6.72 -3.77
C ASN A 6 -3.90 -5.43 -3.19
N MET A 7 -3.10 -4.49 -2.69
CA MET A 7 -3.61 -3.25 -2.10
C MET A 7 -4.26 -2.32 -3.14
N ASN A 8 -3.64 -2.15 -4.31
CA ASN A 8 -4.23 -1.33 -5.38
C ASN A 8 -5.55 -1.92 -5.90
N GLU A 9 -5.60 -3.25 -6.02
CA GLU A 9 -6.83 -3.96 -6.39
C GLU A 9 -7.91 -3.81 -5.32
N HIS A 10 -7.56 -3.96 -4.04
CA HIS A 10 -8.48 -3.72 -2.92
C HIS A 10 -9.05 -2.31 -2.94
N ILE A 11 -8.22 -1.27 -3.10
CA ILE A 11 -8.69 0.12 -3.20
C ILE A 11 -9.69 0.26 -4.35
N ALA A 12 -9.37 -0.30 -5.53
CA ALA A 12 -10.26 -0.24 -6.69
C ALA A 12 -11.61 -0.91 -6.41
N GLN A 13 -11.62 -2.10 -5.81
CA GLN A 13 -12.82 -2.85 -5.45
C GLN A 13 -13.71 -2.09 -4.45
N VAL A 14 -13.11 -1.42 -3.46
CA VAL A 14 -13.88 -0.59 -2.51
C VAL A 14 -14.60 0.55 -3.23
N PHE A 15 -13.91 1.27 -4.11
CA PHE A 15 -14.53 2.37 -4.87
C PHE A 15 -15.56 1.87 -5.88
N GLU A 16 -15.32 0.73 -6.52
CA GLU A 16 -16.30 0.10 -7.41
C GLU A 16 -17.58 -0.28 -6.65
N LEU A 17 -17.47 -0.86 -5.46
CA LEU A 17 -18.62 -1.20 -4.62
C LEU A 17 -19.42 0.05 -4.22
N ILE A 18 -18.72 1.14 -3.86
CA ILE A 18 -19.36 2.43 -3.53
C ILE A 18 -20.13 2.97 -4.74
N GLU A 19 -19.54 2.91 -5.94
CA GLU A 19 -20.22 3.36 -7.15
C GLU A 19 -21.45 2.49 -7.46
N ILE A 20 -21.36 1.17 -7.33
CA ILE A 20 -22.52 0.27 -7.49
C ILE A 20 -23.64 0.64 -6.51
N LEU A 21 -23.31 0.88 -5.23
CA LEU A 21 -24.29 1.28 -4.22
C LEU A 21 -24.96 2.61 -4.57
N LYS A 22 -24.20 3.59 -5.07
CA LYS A 22 -24.78 4.84 -5.60
C LYS A 22 -25.73 4.60 -6.77
N THR A 23 -25.42 3.68 -7.69
CA THR A 23 -26.29 3.40 -8.84
C THR A 23 -27.66 2.84 -8.44
N VAL A 24 -27.76 2.16 -7.29
CA VAL A 24 -29.03 1.63 -6.76
C VAL A 24 -29.76 2.62 -5.84
N GLY A 25 -29.24 3.84 -5.71
CA GLY A 25 -29.84 4.93 -4.93
C GLY A 25 -29.37 5.02 -3.48
N GLU A 26 -28.35 4.24 -3.09
CA GLU A 26 -27.77 4.31 -1.75
C GLU A 26 -26.70 5.41 -1.67
N GLU A 27 -26.80 6.27 -0.67
CA GLU A 27 -25.80 7.30 -0.40
C GLU A 27 -24.94 6.89 0.80
N ILE A 28 -23.64 6.74 0.57
CA ILE A 28 -22.67 6.39 1.61
C ILE A 28 -21.94 7.67 2.02
N LYS A 29 -21.98 7.98 3.32
CA LYS A 29 -21.24 9.12 3.87
C LYS A 29 -19.73 8.91 3.70
N ASP A 30 -19.04 9.98 3.35
CA ASP A 30 -17.58 10.02 3.22
C ASP A 30 -16.86 9.47 4.46
N ASP A 31 -17.33 9.81 5.67
CA ASP A 31 -16.75 9.32 6.93
C ASP A 31 -16.74 7.79 7.03
N TYR A 32 -17.78 7.13 6.51
CA TYR A 32 -17.86 5.66 6.48
C TYR A 32 -16.90 5.08 5.45
N ILE A 33 -16.76 5.73 4.29
CA ILE A 33 -15.82 5.31 3.25
C ILE A 33 -14.38 5.41 3.78
N VAL A 34 -14.05 6.54 4.42
CA VAL A 34 -12.75 6.80 5.04
C VAL A 34 -12.44 5.76 6.10
N THR A 35 -13.37 5.55 7.04
CA THR A 35 -13.22 4.55 8.10
C THR A 35 -12.99 3.17 7.50
N PHE A 36 -13.80 2.78 6.49
CA PHE A 36 -13.69 1.49 5.83
C PHE A 36 -12.34 1.30 5.15
N LEU A 37 -11.83 2.31 4.44
CA LEU A 37 -10.51 2.28 3.83
C LEU A 37 -9.40 2.12 4.88
N LEU A 38 -9.46 2.86 5.99
CA LEU A 38 -8.43 2.81 7.03
C LEU A 38 -8.38 1.46 7.77
N VAL A 39 -9.53 0.82 8.01
CA VAL A 39 -9.60 -0.46 8.74
C VAL A 39 -9.41 -1.69 7.84
N SER A 40 -9.51 -1.53 6.52
CA SER A 40 -9.43 -2.65 5.57
C SER A 40 -8.04 -2.89 5.00
N VAL A 41 -7.07 -2.01 5.28
CA VAL A 41 -5.69 -2.17 4.80
C VAL A 41 -4.91 -3.19 5.64
N PRO A 42 -3.88 -3.85 5.08
CA PRO A 42 -3.02 -4.75 5.82
C PRO A 42 -2.20 -4.05 6.92
N LYS A 43 -1.82 -4.80 7.96
CA LYS A 43 -1.02 -4.29 9.10
C LYS A 43 0.30 -3.63 8.71
N SER A 44 0.84 -4.02 7.57
CA SER A 44 2.04 -3.39 7.05
C SER A 44 1.82 -1.87 6.92
N TYR A 45 0.62 -1.38 6.60
CA TYR A 45 0.29 0.05 6.47
C TYR A 45 0.05 0.78 7.81
N ASP A 46 0.15 0.12 8.98
CA ASP A 46 -0.18 0.70 10.30
C ASP A 46 0.51 2.05 10.55
N THR A 47 1.77 2.22 10.11
CA THR A 47 2.51 3.48 10.27
C THR A 47 1.85 4.64 9.53
N LEU A 48 1.34 4.40 8.31
CA LEU A 48 0.60 5.41 7.55
C LEU A 48 -0.73 5.72 8.25
N ILE A 49 -1.45 4.68 8.70
CA ILE A 49 -2.74 4.84 9.39
C ILE A 49 -2.57 5.69 10.65
N THR A 50 -1.60 5.38 11.51
CA THR A 50 -1.30 6.19 12.69
C THR A 50 -1.02 7.65 12.32
N ALA A 51 -0.28 7.91 11.24
CA ALA A 51 -0.02 9.29 10.80
C ALA A 51 -1.30 9.98 10.31
N LEU A 52 -2.19 9.28 9.61
CA LEU A 52 -3.46 9.81 9.12
C LEU A 52 -4.42 10.13 10.28
N GLU A 53 -4.46 9.30 11.32
CA GLU A 53 -5.29 9.50 12.52
C GLU A 53 -4.90 10.75 13.33
N THR A 54 -3.70 11.29 13.14
CA THR A 54 -3.30 12.56 13.79
C THR A 54 -3.83 13.81 13.10
N ARG A 55 -4.37 13.68 11.88
CA ARG A 55 -4.92 14.79 11.11
C ARG A 55 -6.34 15.12 11.56
N SER A 56 -6.80 16.31 11.22
CA SER A 56 -8.19 16.70 11.47
C SER A 56 -9.14 15.95 10.55
N GLU A 57 -10.29 15.53 11.07
CA GLU A 57 -11.27 14.70 10.35
C GLU A 57 -11.72 15.33 9.01
N ASN A 58 -11.82 16.67 8.96
CA ASN A 58 -12.17 17.42 7.75
C ASN A 58 -11.12 17.34 6.61
N GLU A 59 -9.89 16.92 6.89
CA GLU A 59 -8.87 16.66 5.87
C GLU A 59 -8.96 15.24 5.30
N LEU A 60 -9.56 14.31 6.04
CA LEU A 60 -9.62 12.90 5.71
C LEU A 60 -10.77 12.61 4.73
N THR A 61 -10.66 13.11 3.50
CA THR A 61 -11.64 12.81 2.44
C THR A 61 -11.35 11.45 1.79
N PRO A 62 -12.35 10.74 1.24
CA PRO A 62 -12.14 9.46 0.55
C PRO A 62 -11.05 9.52 -0.52
N GLN A 63 -11.03 10.60 -1.30
CA GLN A 63 -10.03 10.80 -2.34
C GLN A 63 -8.63 11.05 -1.76
N PHE A 64 -8.52 11.78 -0.65
CA PHE A 64 -7.24 12.00 0.03
C PHE A 64 -6.67 10.67 0.56
N ILE A 65 -7.50 9.87 1.23
CA ILE A 65 -7.10 8.55 1.74
C ILE A 65 -6.67 7.63 0.60
N LYS A 66 -7.46 7.56 -0.47
CA LYS A 66 -7.12 6.80 -1.69
C LYS A 66 -5.72 7.15 -2.20
N ASN A 67 -5.46 8.44 -2.39
CA ASN A 67 -4.16 8.90 -2.89
C ASN A 67 -3.02 8.50 -1.96
N LYS A 68 -3.20 8.64 -0.63
CA LYS A 68 -2.17 8.28 0.35
C LYS A 68 -1.88 6.78 0.41
N LEU A 69 -2.90 5.95 0.29
CA LEU A 69 -2.72 4.50 0.22
C LEU A 69 -2.00 4.08 -1.07
N THR A 70 -2.35 4.68 -2.20
CA THR A 70 -1.65 4.43 -3.49
C THR A 70 -0.20 4.90 -3.46
N ASP A 71 0.08 6.09 -2.91
CA ASP A 71 1.45 6.60 -2.77
C ASP A 71 2.32 5.65 -1.93
N GLU A 72 1.79 5.18 -0.79
CA GLU A 72 2.49 4.26 0.09
C GLU A 72 2.70 2.88 -0.55
N CYS A 73 1.71 2.38 -1.29
CA CYS A 73 1.84 1.16 -2.09
C CYS A 73 3.01 1.26 -3.08
N ASN A 74 3.07 2.34 -3.86
CA ASN A 74 4.14 2.54 -4.83
C ASN A 74 5.52 2.66 -4.14
N ARG A 75 5.59 3.41 -3.03
CA ARG A 75 6.82 3.57 -2.24
C ARG A 75 7.35 2.23 -1.75
N ARG A 76 6.48 1.29 -1.39
CA ARG A 76 6.87 -0.03 -0.91
C ARG A 76 7.37 -0.93 -2.03
N MET A 77 6.69 -0.94 -3.18
CA MET A 77 7.14 -1.66 -4.36
C MET A 77 8.54 -1.21 -4.82
N GLU A 78 8.81 0.10 -4.79
CA GLU A 78 10.15 0.66 -5.05
C GLU A 78 11.19 0.14 -4.04
N GLN A 79 10.85 0.15 -2.74
CA GLN A 79 11.75 -0.32 -1.69
C GLN A 79 12.02 -1.82 -1.75
N GLU A 80 11.03 -2.63 -2.10
CA GLU A 80 11.21 -4.06 -2.33
C GLU A 80 12.14 -4.32 -3.51
N THR A 81 11.95 -3.58 -4.60
CA THR A 81 12.81 -3.67 -5.79
C THR A 81 14.27 -3.34 -5.45
N ASP A 82 14.51 -2.23 -4.75
CA ASP A 82 15.83 -1.82 -4.30
C ASP A 82 16.47 -2.85 -3.34
N ARG A 83 15.69 -3.39 -2.39
CA ARG A 83 16.16 -4.44 -1.48
C ARG A 83 16.55 -5.70 -2.24
N ASN A 84 15.74 -6.12 -3.21
CA ASN A 84 15.99 -7.30 -4.03
C ASN A 84 17.28 -7.12 -4.87
N LEU A 85 17.48 -5.96 -5.48
CA LEU A 85 18.71 -5.62 -6.21
C LEU A 85 19.94 -5.66 -5.30
N ALA A 86 19.85 -5.05 -4.12
CA ALA A 86 20.95 -5.05 -3.16
C ALA A 86 21.30 -6.48 -2.67
N GLN A 87 20.30 -7.33 -2.46
CA GLN A 87 20.51 -8.74 -2.09
C GLN A 87 21.15 -9.55 -3.22
N ALA A 88 20.68 -9.37 -4.47
CA ALA A 88 21.25 -10.02 -5.64
C ALA A 88 22.73 -9.65 -5.81
N PHE A 89 23.04 -8.35 -5.68
CA PHE A 89 24.42 -7.87 -5.73
C PHE A 89 25.29 -8.53 -4.64
N LYS A 90 24.86 -8.48 -3.36
CA LYS A 90 25.55 -9.11 -2.22
C LYS A 90 25.82 -10.60 -2.42
N THR A 91 24.88 -11.31 -3.01
CA THR A 91 25.02 -12.75 -3.31
C THR A 91 26.08 -12.99 -4.37
N GLY A 92 26.11 -12.19 -5.44
CA GLY A 92 27.12 -12.27 -6.50
C GLY A 92 28.55 -12.00 -6.01
N ILE A 93 28.75 -10.97 -5.17
CA ILE A 93 30.08 -10.68 -4.58
C ILE A 93 30.55 -11.81 -3.66
N THR A 94 29.64 -12.37 -2.86
CA THR A 94 29.96 -13.49 -1.95
C THR A 94 30.37 -14.74 -2.74
N PHE A 95 29.64 -15.06 -3.81
CA PHE A 95 29.98 -16.17 -4.71
C PHE A 95 31.37 -16.00 -5.35
N LYS A 96 31.67 -14.81 -5.88
CA LYS A 96 32.98 -14.49 -6.49
C LYS A 96 34.13 -14.58 -5.49
N ARG A 97 33.93 -14.17 -4.24
CA ARG A 97 34.95 -14.25 -3.17
C ARG A 97 35.23 -15.71 -2.79
N ARG A 98 34.19 -16.55 -2.71
CA ARG A 98 34.31 -17.97 -2.36
C ARG A 98 35.07 -18.77 -3.42
N ASN A 99 34.93 -18.42 -4.69
CA ASN A 99 35.63 -19.09 -5.78
C ASN A 99 37.12 -18.69 -5.86
N ARG A 100 37.48 -17.47 -5.44
CA ARG A 100 38.88 -17.00 -5.40
C ARG A 100 39.73 -17.64 -4.30
N ASN A 101 39.11 -18.05 -3.19
CA ASN A 101 39.82 -18.66 -2.06
C ASN A 101 40.03 -20.19 -2.21
N LYS A 102 39.65 -20.77 -3.37
CA LYS A 102 39.78 -22.21 -3.66
C LYS A 102 40.86 -22.55 -4.69
N ASN A 103 41.51 -21.53 -5.28
CA ASN A 103 42.70 -21.65 -6.12
C ASN A 103 43.91 -21.11 -5.36
#